data_AF-A0A1M2W327-F1
#
_entry.id   AF-A0A1M2W327-F1
#
_cell.length_a   1.000
_cell.length_b   1.000
_cell.length_c   1.000
_cell.angle_alpha   90.00
_cell.angle_beta   90.00
_cell.angle_gamma   90.00
#
_symmetry.space_group_name_H-M   'P 1'
#
loop_
_entity.id
_entity.type
_entity.pdbx_description
1 polymer ?
#
loop_
_entity_poly.entity_id
_entity_poly.type
_entity_poly.pdbx_seq_one_letter_code
_entity_poly.pdbx_strand_id
1 'polypeptide(L)'
;MDVLTTILKVSRPPGWCFGPILYAIGAIHGRGPVRNYGSLLLQLLSLSFPLALVVFGVNDVYDYDTDLLNPRKTADGLEGTVLSPTYHTPVLVSAALASILILYCSALTRNRQNILPTLLLLALSWSYSAPPLRLKERPILDSLSNGAIVILSYLSGYTARGGRLLHPPAKGLILGFCTAGVHALGAAVDARADAAAGQHTIATAFSADGAVAFAALS
;
A
#
# COMPACT_ATOMS: atom_id res chain seq x y z
N MET A 1 24.08 1.89 10.11
CA MET A 1 22.73 2.08 10.72
C MET A 1 22.39 0.84 11.54
N ASP A 2 21.60 0.97 12.60
CA ASP A 2 21.05 -0.22 13.27
C ASP A 2 19.74 -0.67 12.60
N VAL A 3 19.22 -1.83 13.03
CA VAL A 3 18.00 -2.43 12.47
C VAL A 3 16.78 -1.51 12.65
N LEU A 4 16.65 -0.86 13.80
CA LEU A 4 15.51 -0.01 14.11
C LEU A 4 15.46 1.22 13.20
N THR A 5 16.59 1.90 13.03
CA THR A 5 16.72 3.05 12.14
C THR A 5 16.42 2.65 10.70
N THR A 6 16.89 1.47 10.26
CA THR A 6 16.55 0.93 8.94
C THR A 6 15.06 0.74 8.77
N ILE A 7 14.39 0.06 9.72
CA ILE A 7 12.94 -0.18 9.68
C ILE A 7 12.15 1.14 9.60
N LEU A 8 12.55 2.14 10.40
CA LEU A 8 11.90 3.46 10.37
C LEU A 8 12.07 4.14 9.01
N LYS A 9 13.26 4.11 8.42
CA LYS A 9 13.50 4.73 7.10
C LYS A 9 12.75 4.03 5.97
N VAL A 10 12.83 2.70 5.86
CA VAL A 10 12.17 1.95 4.77
C VAL A 10 10.65 2.06 4.82
N SER A 11 10.07 2.29 6.01
CA SER A 11 8.64 2.52 6.17
C SER A 11 8.16 3.89 5.66
N ARG A 12 9.06 4.77 5.21
CA ARG A 12 8.80 6.10 4.64
C ARG A 12 7.88 6.96 5.55
N PRO A 13 8.41 7.56 6.64
CA PRO A 13 7.64 8.34 7.62
C PRO A 13 6.68 9.39 7.05
N PRO A 14 7.00 10.11 5.96
CA PRO A 14 6.05 11.03 5.33
C PRO A 14 4.75 10.36 4.86
N GLY A 15 4.78 9.06 4.52
CA GLY A 15 3.63 8.29 4.06
C GLY A 15 2.77 7.70 5.19
N TRP A 16 3.20 7.78 6.45
CA TRP A 16 2.51 7.15 7.59
C TRP A 16 1.08 7.68 7.84
N CYS A 17 0.74 8.85 7.31
CA CYS A 17 -0.59 9.43 7.45
C CYS A 17 -1.60 8.86 6.44
N PHE A 18 -1.15 8.24 5.34
CA PHE A 18 -2.02 7.85 4.23
C PHE A 18 -3.05 6.80 4.63
N GLY A 19 -2.62 5.67 5.20
CA GLY A 19 -3.51 4.62 5.69
C GLY A 19 -4.53 5.11 6.74
N PRO A 20 -4.10 5.86 7.79
CA PRO A 20 -5.00 6.46 8.77
C PRO A 20 -6.04 7.40 8.17
N ILE A 21 -5.66 8.24 7.20
CA ILE A 21 -6.59 9.15 6.52
C ILE A 21 -7.68 8.35 5.80
N LEU A 22 -7.29 7.34 5.00
CA LEU A 22 -8.23 6.51 4.25
C LEU A 22 -9.18 5.72 5.16
N TYR A 23 -8.63 5.15 6.23
CA TYR A 23 -9.40 4.49 7.27
C TYR A 23 -10.39 5.46 7.94
N ALA A 24 -9.96 6.67 8.29
CA ALA A 24 -10.82 7.67 8.93
C ALA A 24 -11.98 8.09 8.01
N ILE A 25 -11.73 8.28 6.71
CA ILE A 25 -12.77 8.57 5.72
C ILE A 25 -13.80 7.43 5.68
N GLY A 26 -13.33 6.18 5.66
CA GLY A 26 -14.20 5.00 5.75
C GLY A 26 -15.04 4.99 7.02
N ALA A 27 -14.39 5.19 8.16
CA ALA A 27 -15.00 5.21 9.48
C ALA A 27 -16.14 6.23 9.59
N ILE A 28 -15.97 7.43 9.01
CA ILE A 28 -17.01 8.46 8.96
C ILE A 28 -18.23 7.96 8.17
N HIS A 29 -18.01 7.26 7.06
CA HIS A 29 -19.11 6.74 6.23
C HIS A 29 -19.78 5.48 6.81
N GLY A 30 -19.14 4.75 7.73
CA GLY A 30 -19.72 3.57 8.37
C GLY A 30 -20.96 3.88 9.21
N ARG A 31 -21.03 5.07 9.81
CA ARG A 31 -22.18 5.66 10.54
C ARG A 31 -22.84 4.82 11.65
N GLY A 32 -22.32 3.65 12.00
CA GLY A 32 -22.81 2.85 13.13
C GLY A 32 -22.50 3.49 14.49
N PRO A 33 -22.92 2.90 15.60
CA PRO A 33 -22.53 3.35 16.94
C PRO A 33 -21.06 3.01 17.23
N VAL A 34 -20.34 3.89 17.97
CA VAL A 34 -19.00 3.55 18.44
C VAL A 34 -19.16 2.63 19.65
N ARG A 35 -18.76 1.37 19.50
CA ARG A 35 -18.80 0.40 20.61
C ARG A 35 -17.56 0.44 21.49
N ASN A 36 -16.40 0.72 20.90
CA ASN A 36 -15.13 0.79 21.59
C ASN A 36 -14.19 1.74 20.81
N TYR A 37 -13.84 2.88 21.41
CA TYR A 37 -12.92 3.84 20.79
C TYR A 37 -11.49 3.32 20.71
N GLY A 38 -11.06 2.52 21.69
CA GLY A 38 -9.72 1.94 21.73
C GLY A 38 -9.46 0.99 20.57
N SER A 39 -10.40 0.12 20.21
CA SER A 39 -10.21 -0.78 19.07
C SER A 39 -10.16 -0.04 17.73
N LEU A 40 -10.97 1.01 17.57
CA LEU A 40 -10.93 1.87 16.38
C LEU A 40 -9.58 2.60 16.26
N LEU A 41 -9.07 3.14 17.36
CA LEU A 41 -7.79 3.84 17.40
C LEU A 41 -6.63 2.88 17.14
N LEU A 42 -6.65 1.68 17.75
CA LEU A 42 -5.61 0.67 17.52
C LEU A 42 -5.56 0.22 16.07
N GLN A 43 -6.71 0.00 15.42
CA GLN A 43 -6.72 -0.33 14.00
C GLN A 43 -6.29 0.86 13.12
N LEU A 44 -6.70 2.08 13.45
CA LEU A 44 -6.24 3.27 12.73
C LEU A 44 -4.71 3.40 12.79
N LEU A 45 -4.12 3.26 13.97
CA LEU A 45 -2.68 3.34 14.18
C LEU A 45 -1.92 2.17 13.53
N SER A 46 -2.52 0.98 13.48
CA SER A 46 -1.89 -0.16 12.80
C SER A 46 -1.80 0.05 11.29
N LEU A 47 -2.67 0.88 10.69
CA LEU A 47 -2.59 1.26 9.28
C LEU A 47 -1.62 2.45 9.01
N SER A 48 -0.94 2.96 10.03
CA SER A 48 0.11 3.98 9.91
C SER A 48 1.46 3.32 9.61
N PHE A 49 2.46 3.50 10.48
CA PHE A 49 3.78 2.86 10.39
C PHE A 49 3.74 1.36 10.06
N PRO A 50 2.92 0.49 10.70
CA PRO A 50 2.99 -0.94 10.42
C PRO A 50 2.56 -1.30 9.00
N LEU A 51 1.49 -0.70 8.48
CA LEU A 51 1.09 -0.92 7.08
C LEU A 51 2.12 -0.32 6.12
N ALA A 52 2.65 0.86 6.42
CA ALA A 52 3.69 1.47 5.62
C ALA A 52 4.92 0.55 5.54
N LEU A 53 5.35 -0.07 6.64
CA LEU A 53 6.42 -1.07 6.63
C LEU A 53 6.08 -2.29 5.75
N VAL A 54 4.84 -2.78 5.76
CA VAL A 54 4.41 -3.88 4.89
C VAL A 54 4.46 -3.49 3.42
N VAL A 55 3.96 -2.31 3.05
CA VAL A 55 3.93 -1.87 1.66
C VAL A 55 5.34 -1.56 1.15
N PHE A 56 6.08 -0.77 1.91
CA PHE A 56 7.33 -0.15 1.49
C PHE A 56 8.57 -0.97 1.85
N GLY A 57 8.61 -1.58 3.02
CA GLY A 57 9.74 -2.43 3.42
C GLY A 57 9.80 -3.72 2.62
N VAL A 58 8.66 -4.36 2.35
CA VAL A 58 8.60 -5.53 1.47
C VAL A 58 9.01 -5.16 0.05
N ASN A 59 8.57 -4.00 -0.44
CA ASN A 59 8.98 -3.47 -1.74
C ASN A 59 10.51 -3.33 -1.84
N ASP A 60 11.15 -2.62 -0.90
CA ASP A 60 12.60 -2.39 -0.92
C ASP A 60 13.43 -3.69 -0.89
N VAL A 61 12.93 -4.75 -0.22
CA VAL A 61 13.60 -6.05 -0.20
C VAL A 61 13.52 -6.75 -1.55
N TYR A 62 12.34 -6.79 -2.17
CA TYR A 62 12.14 -7.49 -3.44
C TYR A 62 12.60 -6.68 -4.67
N ASP A 63 12.87 -5.39 -4.51
CA ASP A 63 13.35 -4.50 -5.58
C ASP A 63 14.85 -4.24 -5.53
N TYR A 64 15.59 -4.84 -4.60
CA TYR A 64 17.03 -4.61 -4.41
C TYR A 64 17.83 -4.59 -5.71
N ASP A 65 17.68 -5.62 -6.56
CA ASP A 65 18.43 -5.74 -7.81
C ASP A 65 18.08 -4.63 -8.82
N THR A 66 16.80 -4.26 -8.91
CA THR A 66 16.34 -3.19 -9.81
C THR A 66 16.69 -1.79 -9.25
N ASP A 67 16.66 -1.62 -7.94
CA ASP A 67 16.98 -0.36 -7.27
C ASP A 67 18.47 -0.01 -7.40
N LEU A 68 19.36 -1.01 -7.46
CA LEU A 68 20.78 -0.83 -7.77
C LEU A 68 21.02 -0.20 -9.15
N LEU A 69 20.10 -0.40 -10.09
CA LEU A 69 20.20 0.11 -11.46
C LEU A 69 19.57 1.50 -11.62
N ASN A 70 18.83 2.00 -10.62
CA ASN A 70 18.10 3.26 -10.71
C ASN A 70 18.88 4.43 -10.06
N PRO A 71 19.34 5.42 -10.86
CA PRO A 71 20.08 6.57 -10.33
C PRO A 71 19.32 7.41 -9.29
N ARG A 72 17.97 7.41 -9.32
CA ARG A 72 17.16 8.14 -8.34
C ARG A 72 17.17 7.50 -6.95
N LYS A 73 17.24 6.16 -6.88
CA LYS A 73 17.30 5.38 -5.63
C LYS A 73 18.70 5.40 -4.98
N THR A 74 19.71 5.83 -5.72
CA THR A 74 21.06 6.07 -5.20
C THR A 74 21.27 7.47 -4.63
N ALA A 75 20.34 8.41 -4.85
CA ALA A 75 20.33 9.71 -4.21
C ALA A 75 19.45 9.66 -2.94
N ASP A 76 19.86 10.31 -1.84
CA ASP A 76 19.12 10.39 -0.58
C ASP A 76 17.78 11.17 -0.72
N GLY A 77 16.81 10.58 -1.42
CA GLY A 77 15.48 11.13 -1.66
C GLY A 77 14.42 10.60 -0.69
N LEU A 78 13.21 11.16 -0.79
CA LEU A 78 12.04 10.73 -0.02
C LEU A 78 11.65 9.26 -0.29
N GLU A 79 12.06 8.72 -1.43
CA GLU A 79 11.81 7.34 -1.84
C GLU A 79 12.74 6.31 -1.18
N GLY A 80 13.73 6.77 -0.40
CA GLY A 80 14.69 5.91 0.30
C GLY A 80 15.91 5.55 -0.54
N THR A 81 16.95 5.06 0.14
CA THR A 81 18.16 4.52 -0.49
C THR A 81 18.05 3.01 -0.67
N VAL A 82 18.87 2.46 -1.57
CA VAL A 82 18.95 1.00 -1.80
C VAL A 82 19.18 0.26 -0.47
N LEU A 83 18.26 -0.64 -0.13
CA LEU A 83 18.29 -1.39 1.13
C LEU A 83 19.36 -2.48 1.09
N SER A 84 20.37 -2.36 1.98
CA SER A 84 21.42 -3.38 2.09
C SER A 84 20.85 -4.78 2.40
N PRO A 85 21.36 -5.85 1.74
CA PRO A 85 20.90 -7.23 1.94
C PRO A 85 20.96 -7.72 3.39
N THR A 86 21.86 -7.18 4.20
CA THR A 86 21.97 -7.52 5.64
C THR A 86 20.68 -7.22 6.42
N TYR A 87 19.84 -6.29 5.94
CA TYR A 87 18.58 -5.92 6.60
C TYR A 87 17.34 -6.57 5.99
N HIS A 88 17.46 -7.35 4.91
CA HIS A 88 16.31 -7.95 4.24
C HIS A 88 15.50 -8.86 5.18
N THR A 89 16.15 -9.80 5.85
CA THR A 89 15.48 -10.70 6.81
C THR A 89 14.83 -9.93 7.97
N PRO A 90 15.52 -9.00 8.69
CA PRO A 90 14.88 -8.19 9.71
C PRO A 90 13.65 -7.40 9.25
N VAL A 91 13.69 -6.83 8.03
CA VAL A 91 12.58 -6.07 7.45
C VAL A 91 11.40 -7.00 7.14
N LEU A 92 11.63 -8.14 6.49
CA LEU A 92 10.58 -9.11 6.18
C LEU A 92 9.92 -9.69 7.43
N VAL A 93 10.71 -10.02 8.47
CA VAL A 93 10.17 -10.50 9.76
C VAL A 93 9.32 -9.41 10.41
N SER A 94 9.78 -8.16 10.39
CA SER A 94 9.06 -7.04 10.97
C SER A 94 7.78 -6.72 10.20
N ALA A 95 7.79 -6.85 8.87
CA ALA A 95 6.59 -6.75 8.02
C ALA A 95 5.59 -7.89 8.29
N ALA A 96 6.06 -9.11 8.53
CA ALA A 96 5.20 -10.23 8.90
C ALA A 96 4.54 -10.00 10.28
N LEU A 97 5.31 -9.55 11.27
CA LEU A 97 4.78 -9.18 12.60
C LEU A 97 3.80 -8.00 12.52
N ALA A 98 4.09 -6.98 11.70
CA ALA A 98 3.19 -5.88 11.42
C ALA A 98 1.87 -6.36 10.79
N SER A 99 1.94 -7.32 9.86
CA SER A 99 0.75 -7.92 9.24
C SER A 99 -0.12 -8.63 10.27
N ILE A 100 0.49 -9.41 11.18
CA ILE A 100 -0.21 -10.06 12.30
C ILE A 100 -0.85 -9.03 13.22
N LEU A 101 -0.13 -7.96 13.58
CA LEU A 101 -0.63 -6.88 14.41
C LEU A 101 -1.84 -6.18 13.76
N ILE A 102 -1.77 -5.87 12.47
CA ILE A 102 -2.86 -5.24 11.72
C ILE A 102 -4.12 -6.11 11.74
N LEU A 103 -3.97 -7.41 11.47
CA LEU A 103 -5.08 -8.35 11.48
C LEU A 103 -5.66 -8.54 12.90
N TYR A 104 -4.80 -8.55 13.92
CA TYR A 104 -5.22 -8.57 15.33
C TYR A 104 -6.04 -7.33 15.69
N CYS A 105 -5.58 -6.12 15.33
CA CYS A 105 -6.32 -4.89 15.55
C CYS A 105 -7.67 -4.88 14.82
N SER A 106 -7.75 -5.47 13.62
CA SER A 106 -9.02 -5.69 12.92
C SER A 106 -9.98 -6.58 13.74
N ALA A 107 -9.50 -7.69 14.31
CA ALA A 107 -10.31 -8.56 15.16
C ALA A 107 -10.82 -7.86 16.42
N LEU A 108 -10.06 -6.91 16.99
CA LEU A 108 -10.47 -6.12 18.15
C LEU A 108 -11.69 -5.21 17.89
N THR A 109 -12.02 -4.91 16.63
CA THR A 109 -13.26 -4.17 16.29
C THR A 109 -14.53 -4.97 16.62
N ARG A 110 -14.41 -6.30 16.80
CA ARG A 110 -15.52 -7.24 16.97
C ARG A 110 -16.53 -7.22 15.82
N ASN A 111 -16.14 -6.70 14.65
CA ASN A 111 -16.92 -6.83 13.42
C ASN A 111 -16.27 -7.85 12.48
N ARG A 112 -16.93 -8.99 12.24
CA ARG A 112 -16.42 -10.04 11.35
C ARG A 112 -16.21 -9.55 9.91
N GLN A 113 -17.00 -8.58 9.45
CA GLN A 113 -16.84 -8.00 8.11
C GLN A 113 -15.57 -7.18 7.97
N ASN A 114 -14.97 -6.74 9.08
CA ASN A 114 -13.74 -5.96 9.07
C ASN A 114 -12.49 -6.80 8.75
N ILE A 115 -12.54 -8.10 9.06
CA ILE A 115 -11.43 -9.03 8.83
C ILE A 115 -11.14 -9.16 7.33
N LEU A 116 -12.18 -9.27 6.50
CA LEU A 116 -12.02 -9.50 5.05
C LEU A 116 -11.26 -8.37 4.33
N PRO A 117 -11.66 -7.08 4.40
CA PRO A 117 -10.94 -6.01 3.72
C PRO A 117 -9.52 -5.84 4.29
N THR A 118 -9.32 -6.04 5.59
CA THR A 118 -7.97 -5.97 6.18
C THR A 118 -7.08 -7.14 5.72
N LEU A 119 -7.61 -8.36 5.63
CA LEU A 119 -6.87 -9.51 5.10
C LEU A 119 -6.51 -9.31 3.62
N LEU A 120 -7.46 -8.85 2.81
CA LEU A 120 -7.22 -8.55 1.40
C LEU A 120 -6.22 -7.40 1.23
N LEU A 121 -6.25 -6.37 2.10
CA LEU A 121 -5.27 -5.29 2.10
C LEU A 121 -3.85 -5.82 2.31
N LEU A 122 -3.67 -6.68 3.31
CA LEU A 122 -2.38 -7.29 3.60
C LEU A 122 -1.92 -8.21 2.47
N ALA A 123 -2.81 -9.11 2.01
CA ALA A 123 -2.52 -10.01 0.90
C ALA A 123 -2.10 -9.24 -0.36
N LEU A 124 -2.84 -8.17 -0.69
CA LEU A 124 -2.54 -7.33 -1.83
C LEU A 124 -1.20 -6.60 -1.66
N SER A 125 -0.94 -6.00 -0.49
CA SER A 125 0.31 -5.28 -0.19
C SER A 125 1.54 -6.19 -0.35
N TRP A 126 1.45 -7.44 0.12
CA TRP A 126 2.50 -8.44 -0.11
C TRP A 126 2.61 -8.83 -1.58
N SER A 127 1.49 -9.22 -2.21
CA SER A 127 1.48 -9.70 -3.60
C SER A 127 1.86 -8.64 -4.64
N TYR A 128 1.79 -7.36 -4.27
CA TYR A 128 2.20 -6.26 -5.12
C TYR A 128 3.70 -6.35 -5.44
N SER A 129 4.54 -6.58 -4.43
CA SER A 129 6.01 -6.60 -4.56
C SER A 129 6.61 -8.02 -4.55
N ALA A 130 6.02 -8.93 -3.78
CA ALA A 130 6.58 -10.27 -3.58
C ALA A 130 6.18 -11.26 -4.69
N PRO A 131 7.08 -12.19 -5.08
CA PRO A 131 6.74 -13.30 -5.96
C PRO A 131 5.73 -14.26 -5.29
N PRO A 132 4.93 -15.00 -6.09
CA PRO A 132 4.99 -15.12 -7.55
C PRO A 132 4.11 -14.10 -8.29
N LEU A 133 3.29 -13.31 -7.59
CA LEU A 133 2.33 -12.42 -8.24
C LEU A 133 3.00 -11.16 -8.77
N ARG A 134 3.76 -10.46 -7.90
CA ARG A 134 4.54 -9.26 -8.22
C ARG A 134 3.77 -8.30 -9.13
N LEU A 135 2.59 -7.88 -8.66
CA LEU A 135 1.62 -7.11 -9.47
C LEU A 135 2.17 -5.78 -9.98
N LYS A 136 3.20 -5.22 -9.34
CA LYS A 136 3.92 -4.03 -9.84
C LYS A 136 4.52 -4.20 -11.23
N GLU A 137 4.79 -5.45 -11.65
CA GLU A 137 5.34 -5.81 -12.96
C GLU A 137 4.26 -6.41 -13.88
N ARG A 138 2.99 -6.16 -13.58
CA ARG A 138 1.86 -6.55 -14.43
C ARG A 138 1.16 -5.28 -14.91
N PRO A 139 1.30 -4.88 -16.19
CA PRO A 139 0.69 -3.68 -16.73
C PRO A 139 -0.81 -3.64 -16.44
N ILE A 140 -1.34 -2.45 -16.13
CA ILE A 140 -2.72 -2.18 -15.67
C ILE A 140 -2.94 -2.64 -14.23
N LEU A 141 -2.54 -3.87 -13.89
CA LEU A 141 -2.69 -4.41 -12.54
C LEU A 141 -1.81 -3.70 -11.51
N ASP A 142 -0.64 -3.18 -11.93
CA ASP A 142 0.20 -2.29 -11.12
C ASP A 142 -0.60 -1.10 -10.55
N SER A 143 -1.31 -0.40 -11.43
CA SER A 143 -2.08 0.79 -11.08
C SER A 143 -3.39 0.46 -10.38
N LEU A 144 -4.11 -0.55 -10.86
CA LEU A 144 -5.35 -1.01 -10.22
C LEU A 144 -5.10 -1.56 -8.80
N SER A 145 -3.95 -2.19 -8.55
CA SER A 145 -3.59 -2.68 -7.21
C SER A 145 -3.44 -1.54 -6.21
N ASN A 146 -2.82 -0.42 -6.61
CA ASN A 146 -2.73 0.76 -5.77
C ASN A 146 -4.11 1.36 -5.45
N GLY A 147 -5.00 1.42 -6.44
CA GLY A 147 -6.39 1.80 -6.21
C GLY A 147 -7.14 0.86 -5.27
N ALA A 148 -6.91 -0.45 -5.39
CA ALA A 148 -7.51 -1.45 -4.51
C ALA A 148 -6.97 -1.37 -3.07
N ILE A 149 -5.69 -1.07 -2.85
CA ILE A 149 -5.12 -0.79 -1.51
C ILE A 149 -5.86 0.36 -0.84
N VAL A 150 -6.19 1.42 -1.60
CA VAL A 150 -6.97 2.55 -1.10
C VAL A 150 -8.39 2.15 -0.72
N ILE A 151 -9.07 1.42 -1.61
CA ILE A 151 -10.43 0.91 -1.37
C ILE A 151 -10.45 0.03 -0.11
N LEU A 152 -9.47 -0.85 0.06
CA LEU A 152 -9.43 -1.80 1.18
C LEU A 152 -9.09 -1.12 2.52
N SER A 153 -8.22 -0.10 2.51
CA SER A 153 -7.95 0.75 3.67
C SER A 153 -9.21 1.52 4.10
N TYR A 154 -9.92 2.09 3.13
CA TYR A 154 -11.23 2.72 3.34
C TYR A 154 -12.27 1.72 3.87
N LEU A 155 -12.40 0.53 3.27
CA LEU A 155 -13.37 -0.49 3.68
C LEU A 155 -13.07 -1.02 5.08
N SER A 156 -11.81 -1.06 5.49
CA SER A 156 -11.43 -1.38 6.87
C SER A 156 -12.02 -0.35 7.84
N GLY A 157 -11.88 0.95 7.58
CA GLY A 157 -12.55 1.97 8.41
C GLY A 157 -14.07 1.89 8.38
N TYR A 158 -14.64 1.75 7.19
CA TYR A 158 -16.08 1.67 6.96
C TYR A 158 -16.74 0.54 7.75
N THR A 159 -16.17 -0.66 7.67
CA THR A 159 -16.66 -1.83 8.40
C THR A 159 -16.36 -1.73 9.90
N ALA A 160 -15.23 -1.15 10.32
CA ALA A 160 -14.95 -0.94 11.75
C ALA A 160 -16.03 -0.09 12.44
N ARG A 161 -16.66 0.83 11.69
CA ARG A 161 -17.78 1.66 12.15
C ARG A 161 -19.16 1.11 11.79
N GLY A 162 -19.27 -0.19 11.48
CA GLY A 162 -20.55 -0.88 11.27
C GLY A 162 -21.10 -0.83 9.84
N GLY A 163 -20.34 -0.30 8.89
CA GLY A 163 -20.65 -0.37 7.47
C GLY A 163 -20.76 -1.81 6.96
N ARG A 164 -21.60 -2.03 5.94
CA ARG A 164 -21.86 -3.36 5.37
C ARG A 164 -21.16 -3.50 4.02
N LEU A 165 -20.30 -4.50 3.87
CA LEU A 165 -19.52 -4.71 2.63
C LEU A 165 -20.36 -4.86 1.36
N LEU A 166 -21.61 -5.32 1.48
CA LEU A 166 -22.54 -5.46 0.35
C LEU A 166 -23.09 -4.12 -0.16
N HIS A 167 -22.95 -3.04 0.61
CA HIS A 167 -23.42 -1.70 0.25
C HIS A 167 -22.34 -0.63 0.53
N PRO A 168 -21.14 -0.76 -0.05
CA PRO A 168 -20.08 0.20 0.19
C PRO A 168 -20.42 1.53 -0.50
N PRO A 169 -20.16 2.68 0.14
CA PRO A 169 -20.37 3.97 -0.50
C PRO A 169 -19.45 4.14 -1.71
N ALA A 170 -19.98 4.67 -2.82
CA ALA A 170 -19.25 4.87 -4.07
C ALA A 170 -17.96 5.71 -3.90
N LYS A 171 -17.92 6.61 -2.89
CA LYS A 171 -16.75 7.44 -2.59
C LYS A 171 -15.45 6.64 -2.41
N GLY A 172 -15.52 5.45 -1.80
CA GLY A 172 -14.34 4.60 -1.64
C GLY A 172 -13.80 4.10 -2.98
N LEU A 173 -14.71 3.73 -3.90
CA LEU A 173 -14.36 3.30 -5.26
C LEU A 173 -13.75 4.45 -6.06
N ILE A 174 -14.36 5.64 -5.98
CA ILE A 174 -13.85 6.85 -6.66
C ILE A 174 -12.42 7.16 -6.20
N LEU A 175 -12.17 7.17 -4.88
CA LEU A 175 -10.82 7.38 -4.35
C LEU A 175 -9.83 6.32 -4.85
N GLY A 176 -10.27 5.06 -4.95
CA GLY A 176 -9.49 3.96 -5.51
C GLY A 176 -9.12 4.20 -6.97
N PHE A 177 -10.09 4.48 -7.84
CA PHE A 177 -9.82 4.71 -9.26
C PHE A 177 -8.98 5.97 -9.49
N CYS A 178 -9.27 7.07 -8.80
CA CYS A 178 -8.40 8.26 -8.87
C CYS A 178 -6.96 7.93 -8.45
N THR A 179 -6.78 7.07 -7.44
CA THR A 179 -5.44 6.64 -7.02
C THR A 179 -4.77 5.76 -8.08
N ALA A 180 -5.51 4.87 -8.75
CA ALA A 180 -4.98 4.09 -9.86
C ALA A 180 -4.51 5.00 -11.00
N GLY A 181 -5.27 6.05 -11.33
CA GLY A 181 -4.86 7.05 -12.32
C GLY A 181 -3.62 7.83 -11.89
N VAL A 182 -3.58 8.32 -10.65
CA VAL A 182 -2.39 9.01 -10.11
C VAL A 182 -1.16 8.11 -10.12
N HIS A 183 -1.31 6.83 -9.78
CA HIS A 183 -0.23 5.85 -9.87
C HIS A 183 0.27 5.68 -11.31
N ALA A 184 -0.63 5.54 -12.28
CA ALA A 184 -0.26 5.42 -13.69
C ALA A 184 0.51 6.66 -14.20
N LEU A 185 0.14 7.87 -13.75
CA LEU A 185 0.90 9.09 -14.03
C LEU A 185 2.31 9.05 -13.42
N GLY A 186 2.46 8.52 -12.20
CA GLY A 186 3.77 8.27 -11.59
C GLY A 186 4.62 7.33 -12.45
N ALA A 187 4.06 6.19 -12.85
CA ALA A 187 4.74 5.23 -13.73
C ALA A 187 5.13 5.86 -15.08
N ALA A 188 4.34 6.79 -15.62
CA ALA A 188 4.68 7.52 -16.85
C ALA A 188 5.95 8.37 -16.72
N VAL A 189 6.18 8.97 -15.54
CA VAL A 189 7.41 9.74 -15.24
C VAL A 189 8.64 8.84 -15.22
N ASP A 190 8.46 7.58 -14.78
CA ASP A 190 9.55 6.62 -14.58
C ASP A 190 9.76 5.65 -15.75
N ALA A 191 8.91 5.70 -16.77
CA ALA A 191 8.87 4.76 -17.89
C ALA A 191 10.23 4.45 -18.53
N ARG A 192 11.10 5.45 -18.69
CA ARG A 192 12.45 5.25 -19.27
C ARG A 192 13.38 4.50 -18.32
N ALA A 193 13.35 4.83 -17.03
CA ALA A 193 14.17 4.17 -16.02
C ALA A 193 13.68 2.73 -15.79
N ASP A 194 12.36 2.54 -15.69
CA ASP A 194 11.72 1.24 -15.54
C ASP A 194 12.04 0.32 -16.72
N ALA A 195 11.95 0.83 -17.96
CA ALA A 195 12.31 0.06 -19.15
C ALA A 195 13.79 -0.35 -19.17
N ALA A 196 14.69 0.55 -18.74
CA ALA A 196 16.12 0.25 -18.64
C ALA A 196 16.43 -0.81 -17.57
N ALA A 197 15.63 -0.85 -16.49
CA ALA A 197 15.71 -1.86 -15.43
C ALA A 197 14.93 -3.15 -15.75
N GLY A 198 14.29 -3.25 -16.92
CA GLY A 198 13.51 -4.42 -17.33
C GLY A 198 12.17 -4.57 -16.59
N GLN A 199 11.64 -3.51 -15.97
CA GLN A 199 10.34 -3.55 -15.30
C GLN A 199 9.17 -3.44 -16.29
N HIS A 200 8.12 -4.22 -16.03
CA HIS A 200 6.92 -4.30 -16.87
C HIS A 200 5.73 -3.57 -16.21
N THR A 201 5.72 -2.24 -16.28
CA THR A 201 4.64 -1.39 -15.75
C THR A 201 3.64 -1.00 -16.86
N ILE A 202 2.54 -0.34 -16.49
CA ILE A 202 1.60 0.21 -17.48
C ILE A 202 2.31 1.13 -18.49
N ALA A 203 3.29 1.91 -18.03
CA ALA A 203 4.00 2.86 -18.87
C ALA A 203 5.05 2.20 -19.77
N THR A 204 5.69 1.12 -19.34
CA THR A 204 6.64 0.39 -20.21
C THR A 204 5.91 -0.47 -21.25
N ALA A 205 4.69 -0.94 -20.96
CA ALA A 205 3.89 -1.72 -21.89
C ALA A 205 3.10 -0.86 -22.91
N PHE A 206 2.52 0.26 -22.48
CA PHE A 206 1.63 1.10 -23.30
C PHE A 206 2.19 2.48 -23.65
N SER A 207 3.46 2.74 -23.32
CA SER A 207 4.11 4.07 -23.33
C SER A 207 3.59 5.03 -22.26
N ALA A 208 4.31 6.13 -22.06
CA ALA A 208 3.88 7.22 -21.18
C ALA A 208 2.51 7.79 -21.61
N ASP A 209 2.25 7.92 -22.90
CA ASP A 209 0.97 8.43 -23.43
C ASP A 209 -0.19 7.47 -23.12
N GLY A 210 0.05 6.16 -23.20
CA GLY A 210 -0.93 5.14 -22.82
C GLY A 210 -1.26 5.16 -21.33
N ALA A 211 -0.26 5.38 -20.48
CA ALA A 211 -0.46 5.56 -19.04
C ALA A 211 -1.26 6.83 -18.71
N VAL A 212 -1.03 7.93 -19.44
CA VAL A 212 -1.84 9.17 -19.33
C VAL A 212 -3.29 8.93 -19.74
N ALA A 213 -3.52 8.20 -20.85
CA ALA A 213 -4.86 7.86 -21.30
C ALA A 213 -5.61 6.99 -20.28
N PHE A 214 -4.93 5.98 -19.70
CA PHE A 214 -5.49 5.18 -18.60
C PHE A 214 -5.85 6.05 -17.39
N ALA A 215 -4.98 6.97 -17.01
CA ALA A 215 -5.21 7.87 -15.88
C ALA A 215 -6.43 8.78 -16.09
N ALA A 216 -6.65 9.26 -17.32
CA ALA A 216 -7.81 10.09 -17.65
C ALA A 216 -9.16 9.33 -17.61
N LEU A 217 -9.12 7.99 -17.75
CA LEU A 217 -10.30 7.12 -17.76
C LEU A 217 -10.60 6.47 -16.39
N SER A 218 -9.72 6.66 -15.41
CA SER A 218 -9.84 6.11 -14.06
C SER A 218 -10.63 7.06 -13.15
#